data_AF-A0AAU6WT57-F1
#
_entry.id   AF-A0AAU6WT57-F1
#
_cell.length_a   1.000
_cell.length_b   1.000
_cell.length_c   1.000
_cell.angle_alpha   90.00
_cell.angle_beta   90.00
_cell.angle_gamma   90.00
#
_symmetry.space_group_name_H-M   'P 1'
#
loop_
_entity.id
_entity.type
_entity.pdbx_description
1 polymer ?
#
loop_
_entity_poly.entity_id
_entity_poly.type
_entity_poly.pdbx_seq_one_letter_code
_entity_poly.pdbx_strand_id
1 'polypeptide(L)'
;MILTKRKVEKDGDILKIKFYSEADPDKNNHLRNIYNTKLKDFLQEHFDYSFTWSLEYHFDVQKGKMLLCHSKIKEQASRKYTHLTEHTIQLSKN
;
A
#
# COMPACT_ATOMS: atom_id res chain seq x y z
N MET A 1 5.37 -9.12 12.56
CA MET A 1 6.07 -7.81 12.62
C MET A 1 5.58 -6.91 11.48
N ILE A 2 5.21 -5.65 11.72
CA ILE A 2 4.92 -4.72 10.61
C ILE A 2 6.25 -4.35 9.94
N LEU A 3 6.40 -4.67 8.66
CA LEU A 3 7.60 -4.32 7.89
C LEU A 3 7.45 -2.91 7.32
N THR A 4 7.78 -1.89 8.10
CA THR A 4 7.81 -0.52 7.59
C THR A 4 9.16 -0.20 6.96
N LYS A 5 9.17 0.17 5.69
CA LYS A 5 10.35 0.65 4.96
C LYS A 5 10.13 2.11 4.56
N ARG A 6 11.18 2.92 4.72
CA ARG A 6 11.22 4.31 4.26
C ARG A 6 12.39 4.50 3.31
N LYS A 7 12.15 5.13 2.16
CA LYS A 7 13.18 5.56 1.22
C LYS A 7 13.04 7.04 0.95
N VAL A 8 14.16 7.75 0.94
CA VAL A 8 14.22 9.17 0.59
C VAL A 8 15.20 9.34 -0.56
N GLU A 9 14.76 9.98 -1.63
CA GLU A 9 15.55 10.26 -2.83
C GLU A 9 15.49 11.76 -3.10
N LYS A 10 16.63 12.38 -3.44
CA LYS A 10 16.69 13.78 -3.84
C LYS A 10 17.15 13.86 -5.29
N ASP A 11 16.41 14.60 -6.10
CA ASP A 11 16.66 14.82 -7.52
C ASP A 11 16.51 16.31 -7.83
N GLY A 12 17.64 17.01 -7.92
CA GLY A 12 17.68 18.47 -7.94
C GLY A 12 17.00 19.08 -6.71
N ASP A 13 15.99 19.91 -6.95
CA ASP A 13 15.17 20.55 -5.91
C ASP A 13 13.97 19.70 -5.46
N ILE A 14 13.79 18.51 -6.04
CA ILE A 14 12.69 17.62 -5.69
C ILE A 14 13.14 16.56 -4.68
N LEU A 15 12.43 16.48 -3.56
CA LEU A 15 12.57 15.43 -2.56
C LEU A 15 11.43 14.42 -2.71
N LYS A 16 11.78 13.15 -2.96
CA LYS A 16 10.84 12.03 -3.02
C LYS A 16 10.93 11.22 -1.74
N ILE A 17 9.83 11.10 -1.02
CA ILE A 17 9.73 10.32 0.23
C ILE A 17 8.75 9.18 0.00
N LYS A 18 9.23 7.94 0.11
CA LYS A 18 8.44 6.72 -0.07
C LYS A 18 8.34 5.99 1.26
N PHE A 19 7.12 5.68 1.66
CA PHE A 19 6.78 4.80 2.75
C PHE A 19 6.13 3.54 2.19
N TYR A 20 6.54 2.41 2.70
CA TYR A 20 5.90 1.12 2.45
C TYR A 20 5.70 0.44 3.79
N SER A 21 4.54 -0.19 4.00
CA SER A 21 4.44 -1.22 5.01
C SER A 21 3.48 -2.32 4.62
N GLU A 22 3.65 -3.44 5.30
CA GLU A 22 2.91 -4.65 5.09
C GLU A 22 2.40 -5.14 6.44
N ALA A 23 1.14 -5.57 6.46
CA ALA A 23 0.53 -6.13 7.64
C ALA A 23 1.24 -7.42 8.04
N ASP A 24 1.25 -7.67 9.35
CA ASP A 24 1.78 -8.89 9.92
C ASP A 24 0.90 -10.09 9.54
N PRO A 25 1.39 -11.07 8.76
CA PRO A 25 0.58 -12.21 8.34
C PRO A 25 0.00 -13.00 9.51
N ASP A 26 0.75 -13.08 10.61
CA ASP A 26 0.36 -13.84 11.81
C ASP A 26 -0.81 -13.19 12.58
N LYS A 27 -1.00 -11.86 12.41
CA LYS A 27 -2.13 -11.14 13.02
C LYS A 27 -3.44 -11.35 12.25
N ASN A 28 -3.39 -11.95 11.05
CA ASN A 28 -4.54 -12.13 10.17
C ASN A 28 -5.13 -13.55 10.23
N ASN A 29 -4.79 -14.35 11.25
CA ASN A 29 -5.32 -15.70 11.45
C ASN A 29 -6.85 -15.75 11.51
N HIS A 30 -7.50 -14.72 12.05
CA HIS A 30 -8.95 -14.62 12.07
C HIS A 30 -9.54 -14.52 10.64
N LEU A 31 -8.92 -13.75 9.74
CA LEU A 31 -9.31 -13.66 8.34
C LEU A 31 -9.09 -14.99 7.61
N ARG A 32 -7.98 -15.69 7.93
CA ARG A 32 -7.71 -17.04 7.40
C ARG A 32 -8.84 -17.99 7.73
N ASN A 33 -9.31 -17.98 8.97
CA ASN A 33 -10.41 -18.83 9.41
C ASN A 33 -11.70 -18.51 8.67
N ILE A 34 -12.05 -17.22 8.53
CA ILE A 34 -13.24 -16.78 7.79
C ILE A 34 -13.17 -17.24 6.33
N TYR A 35 -12.04 -17.00 5.66
CA TYR A 35 -11.85 -17.40 4.26
C TYR A 35 -11.95 -18.91 4.09
N ASN A 36 -11.21 -19.67 4.90
CA ASN A 36 -11.20 -21.13 4.80
C ASN A 36 -12.56 -21.77 5.10
N THR A 37 -13.36 -21.13 5.97
CA THR A 37 -14.69 -21.65 6.33
C THR A 37 -15.77 -21.27 5.31
N LYS A 38 -15.73 -20.05 4.78
CA LYS A 38 -16.84 -19.49 3.99
C LYS A 38 -16.57 -19.42 2.50
N LEU A 39 -15.31 -19.31 2.09
CA LEU A 39 -14.95 -18.91 0.73
C LEU A 39 -14.06 -19.92 0.02
N LYS A 40 -13.28 -20.75 0.73
CA LYS A 40 -12.32 -21.68 0.11
C LYS A 40 -12.94 -22.61 -0.93
N ASP A 41 -14.10 -23.20 -0.64
CA ASP A 41 -14.74 -24.14 -1.57
C ASP A 41 -15.25 -23.45 -2.84
N PHE A 42 -15.69 -22.20 -2.72
CA PHE A 42 -16.12 -21.37 -3.85
C PHE A 42 -14.92 -20.88 -4.68
N LEU A 43 -13.85 -20.43 -4.02
CA LEU A 43 -12.68 -19.83 -4.68
C LEU A 43 -11.69 -20.90 -5.20
N GLN A 44 -11.81 -22.14 -4.72
CA GLN A 44 -10.96 -23.29 -5.06
C GLN A 44 -9.46 -23.02 -4.90
N GLU A 45 -9.09 -22.22 -3.91
CA GLU A 45 -7.70 -21.86 -3.66
C GLU A 45 -7.44 -21.65 -2.16
N HIS A 46 -6.16 -21.68 -1.80
CA HIS A 46 -5.75 -21.43 -0.42
C HIS A 46 -5.77 -19.95 -0.10
N PHE A 47 -6.11 -19.65 1.16
CA PHE A 47 -5.94 -18.32 1.73
C PHE A 47 -4.48 -17.87 1.63
N ASP A 48 -4.24 -16.77 0.92
CA ASP A 48 -2.92 -16.17 0.70
C ASP A 48 -3.05 -14.67 0.89
N TYR A 49 -3.33 -14.29 2.14
CA TYR A 49 -3.66 -12.92 2.47
C TYR A 49 -2.42 -12.05 2.62
N SER A 50 -2.43 -10.92 1.93
CA SER A 50 -1.50 -9.83 2.16
C SER A 50 -2.23 -8.50 2.15
N PHE A 51 -1.82 -7.60 3.04
CA PHE A 51 -2.30 -6.23 3.07
C PHE A 51 -1.09 -5.31 3.07
N THR A 52 -1.00 -4.47 2.05
CA THR A 52 0.12 -3.56 1.86
C THR A 52 -0.41 -2.14 1.72
N TRP A 53 0.33 -1.20 2.28
CA TRP A 53 0.10 0.22 2.09
C TRP A 53 1.38 0.91 1.60
N SER A 54 1.25 1.92 0.77
CA SER A 54 2.38 2.76 0.39
C SER A 54 1.96 4.20 0.19
N LEU A 55 2.84 5.11 0.58
CA LEU A 55 2.70 6.55 0.39
C LEU A 55 3.95 7.08 -0.29
N GLU A 56 3.77 7.86 -1.35
CA GLU A 56 4.85 8.55 -2.04
C GLU A 56 4.56 10.04 -2.10
N TYR A 57 5.47 10.84 -1.55
CA TYR A 57 5.40 12.30 -1.58
C TYR A 57 6.50 12.86 -2.45
N HIS A 58 6.17 13.84 -3.30
CA HIS A 58 7.16 14.67 -3.98
C HIS A 58 7.05 16.10 -3.46
N PHE A 59 8.15 16.62 -2.95
CA PHE A 59 8.25 17.97 -2.40
C PHE A 59 9.23 18.81 -3.23
N ASP A 60 8.83 20.01 -3.61
CA ASP A 60 9.74 21.06 -4.08
C ASP A 60 10.36 21.72 -2.84
N VAL A 61 11.64 21.47 -2.61
CA VAL A 61 12.35 21.92 -1.41
C VAL A 61 12.54 23.44 -1.43
N GLN A 62 12.76 24.04 -2.61
CA GLN A 62 12.96 25.49 -2.75
C GLN A 62 11.67 26.25 -2.45
N LYS A 63 10.56 25.75 -2.96
CA LYS A 63 9.24 26.38 -2.80
C LYS A 63 8.52 25.93 -1.52
N GLY A 64 9.09 25.00 -0.77
CA GLY A 64 8.53 24.46 0.47
C GLY A 64 7.14 23.84 0.28
N LYS A 65 6.85 23.24 -0.89
CA LYS A 65 5.50 22.79 -1.25
C LYS A 65 5.45 21.35 -1.74
N MET A 66 4.39 20.64 -1.38
CA MET A 66 4.09 19.32 -1.91
C MET A 66 3.57 19.46 -3.34
N LEU A 67 4.19 18.74 -4.28
CA LEU A 67 3.77 18.69 -5.67
C LEU A 67 2.83 17.51 -5.93
N LEU A 68 3.09 16.40 -5.26
CA LEU A 68 2.39 15.13 -5.46
C LEU A 68 2.33 14.35 -4.15
N CYS A 69 1.19 13.74 -3.89
CA CYS A 69 1.02 12.65 -2.95
C CYS A 69 0.32 11.51 -3.68
N HIS A 70 0.92 10.33 -3.66
CA HIS A 70 0.31 9.11 -4.16
C HIS A 70 0.17 8.11 -3.02
N SER A 71 -1.05 7.69 -2.73
CA SER A 71 -1.39 6.68 -1.74
C SER A 71 -1.93 5.45 -2.44
N LYS A 72 -1.48 4.28 -1.99
CA LYS A 72 -1.90 2.97 -2.51
C LYS A 72 -2.13 2.02 -1.35
N ILE A 73 -3.32 1.42 -1.31
CA ILE A 73 -3.67 0.33 -0.40
C ILE A 73 -4.03 -0.86 -1.27
N LYS A 74 -3.37 -1.99 -1.05
CA LYS A 74 -3.64 -3.24 -1.76
C LYS A 74 -3.95 -4.31 -0.72
N GLU A 75 -5.15 -4.87 -0.82
CA GLU A 75 -5.59 -6.04 -0.07
C GLU A 75 -5.71 -7.21 -1.04
N GLN A 76 -5.05 -8.32 -0.72
CA GLN A 76 -5.11 -9.54 -1.49
C GLN A 76 -5.58 -10.63 -0.55
N ALA A 77 -6.72 -11.26 -0.84
CA ALA A 77 -7.22 -12.40 -0.07
C ALA A 77 -6.63 -13.73 -0.56
N SER A 78 -6.29 -13.77 -1.84
CA SER A 78 -5.67 -14.89 -2.55
C SER A 78 -5.09 -14.41 -3.88
N ARG A 79 -4.43 -15.31 -4.62
CA ARG A 79 -3.80 -14.97 -5.91
C ARG A 79 -4.78 -14.42 -6.96
N LYS A 80 -6.05 -14.84 -6.90
CA LYS A 80 -7.08 -14.40 -7.85
C LYS A 80 -7.87 -13.18 -7.37
N TYR A 81 -7.87 -12.88 -6.07
CA TYR A 81 -8.70 -11.83 -5.48
C TYR A 81 -7.84 -10.75 -4.84
N THR A 82 -7.65 -9.69 -5.60
CA THR A 82 -6.95 -8.48 -5.19
C THR A 82 -7.88 -7.28 -5.30
N HIS A 83 -7.94 -6.50 -4.24
CA HIS A 83 -8.54 -5.18 -4.23
C HIS A 83 -7.44 -4.11 -4.12
N LEU A 84 -7.56 -3.08 -4.95
CA LEU A 84 -6.59 -2.00 -5.05
C LEU A 84 -7.33 -0.67 -4.96
N THR A 85 -6.91 0.16 -4.00
CA THR A 85 -7.39 1.52 -3.82
C THR A 85 -6.22 2.47 -3.95
N GLU A 86 -6.32 3.40 -4.91
CA GLU A 86 -5.27 4.37 -5.22
C GLU A 86 -5.84 5.79 -5.20
N HIS A 87 -5.06 6.70 -4.60
CA HIS A 87 -5.39 8.11 -4.53
C HIS A 87 -4.18 8.92 -4.93
N THR A 88 -4.36 9.82 -5.88
CA THR A 88 -3.34 10.80 -6.27
C THR A 88 -3.85 12.20 -5.99
N ILE A 89 -3.08 12.97 -5.22
CA ILE A 89 -3.29 14.40 -5.02
C ILE A 89 -2.12 15.10 -5.66
N GLN A 90 -2.39 15.94 -6.66
CA GLN A 90 -1.37 16.68 -7.39
C GLN A 90 -1.67 18.17 -7.30
N LEU A 91 -0.65 18.97 -7.05
CA LEU A 91 -0.77 20.42 -7.08
C LEU A 91 -1.05 20.86 -8.52
N SER A 92 -2.22 21.46 -8.74
CA SER A 92 -2.56 22.06 -10.03
C SER A 92 -1.61 23.22 -10.34
N LYS A 93 -1.17 23.32 -11.59
CA LYS A 93 -0.47 24.52 -12.06
C LYS A 93 -1.51 25.63 -12.16
N ASN A 94 -1.49 26.55 -11.21
CA ASN A 94 -2.10 27.87 -11.39
C ASN A 94 -1.12 28.77 -12.13
#